data_AF-A0A4Y7RP81-F1
#
_entry.id   AF-A0A4Y7RP81-F1
#
_cell.length_a   1.000
_cell.length_b   1.000
_cell.length_c   1.000
_cell.angle_alpha   90.00
_cell.angle_beta   90.00
_cell.angle_gamma   90.00
#
_symmetry.space_group_name_H-M   'P 1'
#
loop_
_entity.id
_entity.type
_entity.pdbx_description
1 polymer ?
#
loop_
_entity_poly.entity_id
_entity_poly.type
_entity_poly.pdbx_seq_one_letter_code
_entity_poly.pdbx_strand_id
1 'polypeptide(L)' 'YVGQGNITEEDLPKRTAMTQLILDKYNEEIQLITKELARAVGRILFSTDLWSDNNLCSFMAITAHYIIRDES' A
#
# COMPACT_ATOMS: atom_id res chain seq x y z
N TYR A 1 26.81 -16.06 -3.02
CA TYR A 1 27.80 -15.50 -2.09
C TYR A 1 27.38 -14.07 -1.84
N VAL A 2 26.83 -13.78 -0.66
CA VAL A 2 26.44 -12.41 -0.26
C VAL A 2 27.69 -11.55 -0.33
N GLY A 3 27.59 -10.42 -1.03
CA GLY A 3 28.71 -9.70 -1.62
C GLY A 3 29.80 -9.34 -0.62
N GLN A 4 31.05 -9.64 -1.00
CA GLN A 4 32.28 -8.98 -0.54
C GLN A 4 32.31 -8.61 0.96
N GLY A 5 32.11 -9.59 1.84
CA GLY A 5 32.59 -9.58 3.24
C GLY A 5 32.07 -8.50 4.21
N ASN A 6 31.22 -7.58 3.76
CA ASN A 6 30.81 -6.41 4.53
C ASN A 6 29.35 -6.46 5.02
N ILE A 7 28.63 -7.55 4.73
CA ILE A 7 27.23 -7.73 5.12
C ILE A 7 27.07 -9.17 5.62
N THR A 8 26.61 -9.30 6.86
CA THR A 8 26.30 -10.57 7.52
C THR A 8 24.80 -10.88 7.41
N GLU A 9 24.41 -12.14 7.65
CA GLU A 9 23.00 -12.53 7.73
C GLU A 9 22.20 -11.75 8.78
N GLU A 10 22.88 -11.25 9.82
CA GLU A 10 22.27 -10.43 10.87
C GLU A 10 21.91 -9.02 10.38
N ASP A 11 22.60 -8.54 9.34
CA ASP A 11 22.32 -7.26 8.69
C ASP A 11 21.13 -7.35 7.72
N LEU A 12 20.68 -8.55 7.38
CA LEU A 12 19.52 -8.76 6.51
C LEU A 12 18.24 -8.80 7.35
N PRO A 13 17.20 -8.03 6.96
CA PRO A 13 15.94 -8.07 7.65
C PRO A 13 15.31 -9.46 7.48
N LYS A 14 15.03 -10.11 8.61
CA LYS A 14 14.32 -11.40 8.63
C LYS A 14 12.94 -11.23 8.01
N ARG A 15 12.39 -12.31 7.45
CA ARG A 15 11.04 -12.34 6.87
C ARG A 15 9.99 -11.69 7.79
N THR A 16 10.01 -12.00 9.08
CA THR A 16 9.07 -11.41 10.05
C THR A 16 9.22 -9.89 10.16
N ALA A 17 10.46 -9.38 10.17
CA ALA A 17 10.73 -7.95 10.20
C ALA A 17 10.26 -7.25 8.92
N MET A 18 10.48 -7.88 7.75
CA MET A 18 9.97 -7.38 6.47
C MET A 18 8.44 -7.37 6.42
N THR A 19 7.78 -8.44 6.90
CA THR A 19 6.31 -8.48 6.97
C THR A 19 5.78 -7.40 7.89
N GLN A 20 6.39 -7.19 9.06
CA GLN A 20 5.99 -6.12 9.97
C GLN A 20 6.15 -4.75 9.32
N LEU A 21 7.29 -4.49 8.66
CA LEU A 21 7.54 -3.23 7.96
C LEU A 21 6.50 -2.95 6.87
N ILE A 22 6.09 -3.96 6.09
CA ILE A 22 5.05 -3.82 5.07
C ILE A 22 3.71 -3.47 5.71
N LEU A 23 3.33 -4.13 6.81
CA LEU A 23 2.07 -3.87 7.50
C LEU A 23 2.05 -2.48 8.15
N ASP A 24 3.16 -2.06 8.76
CA ASP A 24 3.29 -0.74 9.36
C ASP A 24 3.16 0.34 8.29
N LYS A 25 3.86 0.18 7.16
CA LYS A 25 3.75 1.10 6.02
C LYS A 25 2.35 1.13 5.43
N TYR A 26 1.70 -0.02 5.27
CA TYR A 26 0.31 -0.08 4.83
C TYR A 26 -0.62 0.71 5.75
N ASN A 27 -0.47 0.58 7.07
CA ASN A 27 -1.27 1.29 8.05
C ASN A 27 -1.01 2.81 8.05
N GLU A 28 0.22 3.23 7.82
CA GLU A 28 0.56 4.65 7.64
C GLU A 28 -0.09 5.24 6.38
N GLU A 29 0.05 4.54 5.25
CA GLU A 29 -0.48 5.01 3.96
C GLU A 29 -2.01 5.05 3.96
N ILE A 30 -2.69 4.05 4.53
CA ILE A 30 -4.16 4.05 4.57
C ILE A 30 -4.71 5.20 5.43
N GLN A 31 -4.01 5.58 6.50
CA GLN A 31 -4.35 6.74 7.31
C GLN A 31 -4.13 8.04 6.53
N LEU A 32 -3.05 8.14 5.76
CA LEU A 32 -2.76 9.30 4.92
C LEU A 32 -3.81 9.47 3.82
N ILE A 33 -4.11 8.40 3.08
CA ILE A 33 -5.16 8.38 2.05
C ILE A 33 -6.51 8.78 2.66
N THR A 34 -6.86 8.27 3.84
CA THR A 34 -8.13 8.64 4.50
C THR A 34 -8.18 10.13 4.83
N LYS A 35 -7.09 10.71 5.33
CA LYS A 35 -7.00 12.15 5.60
C LYS A 35 -7.07 12.97 4.31
N GLU A 36 -6.46 12.49 3.23
CA GLU A 36 -6.48 13.14 1.93
C GLU A 36 -7.89 13.14 1.31
N LEU A 37 -8.56 11.98 1.35
CA LEU A 37 -9.96 11.83 0.93
C LEU A 37 -10.91 12.72 1.73
N ALA A 38 -10.66 12.94 3.03
CA ALA A 38 -11.46 13.85 3.84
C ALA A 38 -11.38 15.32 3.39
N ARG A 39 -10.36 15.69 2.60
CA ARG A 39 -10.21 17.03 2.00
C ARG A 39 -10.89 17.15 0.64
N ALA A 40 -11.54 16.10 0.15
CA ALA A 40 -12.25 16.15 -1.13
C ALA A 40 -13.32 17.24 -1.12
N VAL A 41 -13.31 18.07 -2.16
CA VAL A 41 -14.20 19.25 -2.32
C VAL A 41 -15.62 18.83 -2.74
N GLY A 42 -15.78 17.57 -3.13
CA GLY A 42 -17.03 17.00 -3.62
C GLY A 42 -17.13 15.51 -3.35
N ARG A 43 -17.83 14.79 -4.23
CA ARG A 43 -18.03 13.34 -4.08
C ARG A 43 -16.73 12.60 -4.35
N ILE A 44 -16.50 11.55 -3.56
CA ILE A 44 -15.50 10.53 -3.83
C ILE A 44 -16.19 9.41 -4.60
N LEU A 45 -15.63 9.01 -5.75
CA LEU A 45 -16.10 7.87 -6.52
C LEU A 45 -15.16 6.70 -6.34
N PHE A 46 -15.69 5.50 -6.16
CA PHE A 46 -14.88 4.29 -6.10
C PHE A 46 -15.15 3.43 -7.33
N SER A 47 -14.08 3.05 -8.03
CA SER A 47 -14.13 1.99 -9.03
C SER A 47 -13.55 0.73 -8.44
N THR A 48 -14.22 -0.40 -8.68
CA THR A 48 -13.73 -1.70 -8.21
C THR A 48 -13.57 -2.65 -9.38
N ASP A 49 -12.36 -3.17 -9.54
CA ASP A 49 -12.07 -4.22 -10.50
C ASP A 49 -12.09 -5.56 -9.76
N LEU A 50 -12.93 -6.48 -10.21
CA LEU A 50 -13.06 -7.83 -9.67
C LEU A 50 -12.59 -8.82 -10.71
N TRP A 51 -11.71 -9.74 -10.31
CA TRP A 51 -11.25 -10.82 -11.17
C TRP A 51 -10.90 -12.05 -10.35
N SER A 52 -10.79 -13.18 -11.03
CA SER A 52 -10.22 -14.40 -10.45
C SER A 52 -8.98 -14.79 -11.24
N ASP A 53 -8.01 -15.43 -10.58
CA ASP A 53 -6.87 -16.03 -11.29
C ASP A 53 -7.19 -17.46 -11.77
N ASN A 54 -6.22 -18.10 -12.41
CA ASN A 54 -6.34 -19.48 -12.87
C ASN A 54 -6.48 -20.51 -11.72
N ASN A 55 -6.18 -20.12 -10.48
CA ASN A 55 -6.35 -20.94 -9.28
C ASN A 55 -7.71 -20.69 -8.62
N LEU A 56 -8.61 -19.94 -9.28
CA LEU A 56 -9.92 -19.53 -8.76
C LEU A 56 -9.83 -18.70 -7.47
N CYS A 57 -8.70 -18.03 -7.23
CA CYS A 57 -8.59 -17.05 -6.16
C CYS A 57 -9.25 -15.74 -6.62
N SER A 58 -10.21 -15.24 -5.83
CA SER A 58 -10.90 -13.99 -6.11
C SER A 58 -10.10 -12.79 -5.60
N PHE A 59 -9.97 -11.77 -6.43
CA PHE A 59 -9.30 -10.51 -6.13
C PHE A 59 -10.24 -9.34 -6.35
N MET A 60 -10.03 -8.28 -5.56
CA MET A 60 -10.73 -7.01 -5.67
C MET A 60 -9.70 -5.88 -5.57
N ALA A 61 -9.57 -5.09 -6.63
CA ALA A 61 -8.91 -3.79 -6.56
C ALA A 61 -9.96 -2.72 -6.32
N ILE A 62 -9.65 -1.74 -5.47
CA ILE A 62 -10.49 -0.58 -5.19
C ILE A 62 -9.64 0.67 -5.46
N THR A 63 -10.16 1.57 -6.30
CA THR A 63 -9.53 2.84 -6.62
C THR A 63 -10.49 3.99 -6.31
N ALA A 64 -10.03 4.96 -5.53
CA ALA A 64 -10.80 6.16 -5.20
C ALA A 64 -10.42 7.32 -6.14
N HIS A 65 -11.42 7.95 -6.75
CA HIS A 65 -11.30 9.13 -7.60
C HIS A 65 -11.97 10.31 -6.91
N TYR A 66 -11.24 11.42 -6.77
CA TYR A 66 -11.70 12.59 -6.03
C TYR A 66 -10.97 13.85 -6.47
N ILE A 67 -11.50 15.02 -6.08
CA ILE A 67 -10.94 16.33 -6.43
C ILE A 67 -10.61 17.07 -5.13
N ILE A 68 -9.38 17.56 -5.03
CA ILE A 68 -8.94 18.46 -3.96
C ILE A 68 -8.72 19.85 -4.57
N ARG A 69 -9.00 20.91 -3.81
CA ARG A 69 -8.60 22.28 -4.18
C ARG A 69 -7.13 22.44 -3.87
N ASP A 70 -6.39 22.96 -4.83
CA ASP A 70 -5.02 23.37 -4.58
C ASP A 70 -5.01 24.54 -3.59
N GLU A 71 -4.11 24.49 -2.60
CA GLU A 71 -3.90 25.57 -1.63
C GLU A 71 -2.77 26.45 -2.16
N SER A 72 -3.10 27.30 -3.13
CA SER A 72 -2.22 28.35 -3.69
C SER A 72 -2.17 29.60 -2.83
#